data_AF-A0A7X7JUD0-F1
#
_entry.id   AF-A0A7X7JUD0-F1
#
_cell.length_a   1.000
_cell.length_b   1.000
_cell.length_c   1.000
_cell.angle_alpha   90.00
_cell.angle_beta   90.00
_cell.angle_gamma   90.00
#
_symmetry.space_group_name_H-M   'P 1'
#
loop_
_entity.id
_entity.type
_entity.pdbx_description
1 polymer ?
#
loop_
_entity_poly.entity_id
_entity_poly.type
_entity_poly.pdbx_seq_one_letter_code
_entity_poly.pdbx_strand_id
1 'polypeptide(L)'
;MASVRATLDRLLADRDDGRLAQLCAELGVDLLTHFGSSLRDPGNARDVDVAYSFRHGHHGDDLAVVNAFGERYGDALDLMPLDRAGSVARVHALSLGEVLAELTPQKFATMQMASYGIYLDEAPLRARVLQVMAE
;
A
#
# COMPACT_ATOMS: atom_id res chain seq x y z
N MET A 1 -17.52 -13.28 6.86
CA MET A 1 -16.18 -12.64 6.82
C MET A 1 -15.29 -13.49 5.93
N ALA A 2 -14.68 -12.90 4.90
CA ALA A 2 -13.68 -13.59 4.10
C ALA A 2 -12.42 -13.78 4.97
N SER A 3 -11.78 -14.95 4.88
CA SER A 3 -10.48 -15.14 5.53
C SER A 3 -9.39 -14.36 4.78
N VAL A 4 -8.34 -13.94 5.50
CA VAL A 4 -7.15 -13.27 4.91
C VAL A 4 -6.63 -14.00 3.68
N ARG A 5 -6.53 -15.34 3.75
CA ARG A 5 -6.11 -16.18 2.63
C ARG A 5 -7.04 -16.05 1.42
N ALA A 6 -8.35 -16.13 1.63
CA ALA A 6 -9.32 -15.98 0.54
C ALA A 6 -9.26 -14.57 -0.09
N THR A 7 -9.07 -13.53 0.72
CA THR A 7 -8.90 -12.16 0.23
C THR A 7 -7.61 -12.02 -0.58
N LEU A 8 -6.49 -12.56 -0.10
CA LEU A 8 -5.21 -12.55 -0.81
C LEU A 8 -5.30 -13.33 -2.13
N ASP A 9 -5.85 -14.55 -2.11
CA ASP A 9 -6.01 -15.38 -3.30
C ASP A 9 -6.84 -14.66 -4.38
N ARG A 10 -7.91 -13.95 -3.95
CA ARG A 10 -8.73 -13.15 -4.86
C ARG A 10 -7.97 -11.93 -5.40
N LEU A 11 -7.22 -11.24 -4.55
CA LEU A 11 -6.43 -10.07 -4.93
C LEU A 11 -5.36 -10.45 -5.97
N LEU A 12 -4.68 -11.58 -5.77
CA LEU A 12 -3.69 -12.10 -6.72
C LEU A 12 -4.33 -12.58 -8.03
N ALA A 13 -5.50 -13.23 -7.97
CA ALA A 13 -6.24 -13.59 -9.18
C ALA A 13 -6.66 -12.35 -9.98
N ASP A 14 -7.16 -11.31 -9.31
CA ASP A 14 -7.55 -10.04 -9.94
C ASP A 14 -6.34 -9.24 -10.46
N ARG A 15 -5.14 -9.46 -9.90
CA ARG A 15 -3.88 -8.97 -10.48
C ARG A 15 -3.60 -9.67 -11.79
N ASP A 16 -3.60 -11.00 -11.77
CA ASP A 16 -3.11 -11.82 -12.87
C ASP A 16 -4.02 -11.73 -14.11
N ASP A 17 -5.31 -11.43 -13.93
CA ASP A 17 -6.26 -11.20 -15.02
C ASP A 17 -6.46 -9.71 -15.40
N GLY A 18 -5.73 -8.80 -14.76
CA GLY A 18 -5.73 -7.37 -15.06
C GLY A 18 -6.91 -6.59 -14.49
N ARG A 19 -7.86 -7.21 -13.77
CA ARG A 19 -8.99 -6.50 -13.15
C ARG A 19 -8.55 -5.51 -12.08
N LEU A 20 -7.44 -5.75 -11.39
CA LEU A 20 -6.83 -4.78 -10.48
C LEU A 20 -6.30 -3.55 -11.22
N ALA A 21 -5.58 -3.74 -12.32
CA ALA A 21 -5.09 -2.62 -13.12
C ALA A 21 -6.24 -1.77 -13.67
N GLN A 22 -7.32 -2.41 -14.10
CA GLN A 22 -8.54 -1.70 -14.52
C GLN A 22 -9.16 -0.90 -13.38
N LEU A 23 -9.36 -1.52 -12.20
CA LEU A 23 -9.92 -0.83 -11.04
C LEU A 23 -9.06 0.37 -10.62
N CYS A 24 -7.73 0.20 -10.59
CA CYS A 24 -6.80 1.30 -10.33
C CYS A 24 -6.95 2.41 -11.37
N ALA A 25 -7.12 2.06 -12.65
CA ALA A 25 -7.29 3.05 -13.70
C ALA A 25 -8.56 3.89 -13.56
N GLU A 26 -9.67 3.25 -13.18
CA GLU A 26 -10.96 3.90 -12.91
C GLU A 26 -10.89 4.84 -11.70
N LEU A 27 -10.14 4.46 -10.66
CA LEU A 27 -9.96 5.24 -9.42
C LEU A 27 -8.85 6.31 -9.51
N GLY A 28 -8.11 6.37 -10.62
CA GLY A 28 -6.94 7.25 -10.77
C GLY A 28 -5.73 6.84 -9.93
N VAL A 29 -5.73 5.61 -9.38
CA VAL A 29 -4.59 5.00 -8.69
C VAL A 29 -3.56 4.57 -9.73
N ASP A 30 -2.32 4.98 -9.52
CA ASP A 30 -1.20 4.79 -10.44
C ASP A 30 -0.25 3.68 -9.99
N LEU A 31 -0.19 3.45 -8.68
CA LEU A 31 0.60 2.40 -8.05
C LEU A 31 -0.23 1.72 -6.96
N LEU A 32 -0.20 0.40 -6.94
CA LEU A 32 -0.77 -0.45 -5.90
C LEU A 32 0.28 -1.48 -5.47
N THR A 33 0.51 -1.61 -4.16
CA THR A 33 1.51 -2.53 -3.59
C THR A 33 0.90 -3.33 -2.45
N HIS A 34 1.16 -4.63 -2.40
CA HIS A 34 0.87 -5.50 -1.25
C HIS A 34 2.07 -5.50 -0.31
N PHE A 35 1.85 -5.34 0.99
CA PHE A 35 2.93 -5.37 1.97
C PHE A 35 2.47 -6.06 3.26
N GLY A 36 3.27 -5.91 4.32
CA GLY A 36 2.83 -6.30 5.65
C GLY A 36 3.02 -7.78 5.97
N SER A 37 2.15 -8.29 6.85
CA SER A 37 2.33 -9.63 7.44
C SER A 37 1.87 -10.75 6.50
N SER A 38 0.82 -10.52 5.72
CA SER A 38 0.26 -11.49 4.77
C SER A 38 1.17 -11.80 3.60
N LEU A 39 2.15 -10.94 3.29
CA LEU A 39 3.19 -11.25 2.31
C LEU A 39 4.19 -12.31 2.82
N ARG A 40 4.43 -12.36 4.14
CA ARG A 40 5.42 -13.27 4.76
C ARG A 40 4.80 -14.56 5.29
N ASP A 41 3.66 -14.44 5.96
CA ASP A 41 2.94 -15.58 6.54
C ASP A 41 1.41 -15.35 6.42
N PRO A 42 0.82 -15.65 5.26
CA PRO A 42 -0.62 -15.51 5.06
C PRO A 42 -1.47 -16.43 5.96
N GLY A 43 -0.88 -17.45 6.60
CA GLY A 43 -1.61 -18.35 7.50
C GLY A 43 -1.88 -17.73 8.88
N ASN A 44 -0.99 -16.84 9.34
CA ASN A 44 -1.07 -16.18 10.64
C ASN A 44 -1.33 -14.65 10.55
N ALA A 45 -1.38 -14.09 9.34
CA ALA A 45 -1.71 -12.69 9.13
C ALA A 45 -3.14 -12.36 9.57
N ARG A 46 -3.34 -11.13 10.06
CA ARG A 46 -4.65 -10.63 10.52
C ARG A 46 -5.46 -9.99 9.38
N ASP A 47 -4.75 -9.43 8.42
CA ASP A 47 -5.23 -8.57 7.35
C ASP A 47 -4.32 -8.69 6.11
N VAL A 48 -4.79 -8.13 5.01
CA VAL A 48 -4.06 -7.93 3.76
C VAL A 48 -3.78 -6.44 3.61
N ASP A 49 -2.54 -6.03 3.83
CA ASP A 49 -2.12 -4.63 3.75
C ASP A 49 -1.82 -4.21 2.31
N VAL A 50 -2.52 -3.21 1.79
CA VAL A 50 -2.30 -2.68 0.46
C VAL A 50 -2.07 -1.17 0.50
N ALA A 51 -0.99 -0.71 -0.12
CA ALA A 51 -0.68 0.71 -0.23
C ALA A 51 -0.91 1.20 -1.67
N TYR A 52 -1.42 2.41 -1.82
CA TYR A 52 -1.73 3.00 -3.12
C TYR A 52 -1.19 4.43 -3.26
N SER A 53 -0.91 4.86 -4.49
CA SER A 53 -0.59 6.25 -4.83
C SER A 53 -1.36 6.67 -6.07
N PHE A 54 -1.81 7.92 -6.11
CA PHE A 54 -2.52 8.45 -7.26
C PHE A 54 -1.56 8.89 -8.38
N ARG A 55 -2.13 9.07 -9.57
CA ARG A 55 -1.43 9.67 -10.70
C ARG A 55 -0.95 11.07 -10.33
N HIS A 56 0.22 11.45 -10.83
CA HIS A 56 0.75 12.78 -10.58
C HIS A 56 -0.22 13.87 -11.09
N GLY A 57 -0.45 14.90 -10.27
CA GLY A 57 -1.37 15.98 -10.58
C GLY A 57 -2.86 15.63 -10.44
N HIS A 58 -3.20 14.38 -10.12
CA HIS A 58 -4.58 13.97 -9.86
C HIS A 58 -4.91 14.14 -8.38
N HIS A 59 -5.98 14.88 -8.06
CA HIS A 59 -6.56 14.87 -6.72
C HIS A 59 -7.41 13.61 -6.59
N GLY A 60 -6.79 12.54 -6.10
CA GLY A 60 -7.50 11.28 -5.85
C GLY A 60 -8.50 11.37 -4.70
N ASP A 61 -9.50 10.51 -4.75
CA ASP A 61 -10.54 10.36 -3.74
C ASP A 61 -10.28 9.10 -2.90
N ASP A 62 -9.71 9.27 -1.72
CA ASP A 62 -9.43 8.15 -0.79
C ASP A 62 -10.70 7.40 -0.41
N LEU A 63 -11.83 8.11 -0.28
CA LEU A 63 -13.10 7.49 0.10
C LEU A 63 -13.62 6.61 -1.04
N ALA A 64 -13.49 7.05 -2.29
CA ALA A 64 -13.81 6.22 -3.45
C ALA A 64 -12.92 4.95 -3.51
N VAL A 65 -11.62 5.07 -3.21
CA VAL A 65 -10.71 3.91 -3.15
C VAL A 65 -11.14 2.94 -2.04
N VAL A 66 -11.36 3.45 -0.82
CA VAL A 66 -11.77 2.63 0.33
C VAL A 66 -13.10 1.93 0.06
N ASN A 67 -14.10 2.62 -0.49
CA ASN A 67 -15.39 2.03 -0.82
C ASN A 67 -15.25 0.94 -1.89
N ALA A 68 -14.57 1.23 -3.00
CA ALA A 68 -14.46 0.29 -4.11
C ALA A 68 -13.67 -0.99 -3.73
N PHE A 69 -12.59 -0.85 -2.96
CA PHE A 69 -11.84 -2.00 -2.47
C PHE A 69 -12.57 -2.73 -1.34
N GLY A 70 -13.22 -2.01 -0.43
CA GLY A 70 -14.04 -2.59 0.65
C GLY A 70 -15.21 -3.42 0.11
N GLU A 71 -15.94 -2.92 -0.89
CA GLU A 71 -17.02 -3.66 -1.56
C GLU A 71 -16.51 -4.95 -2.22
N ARG A 72 -15.30 -4.93 -2.77
CA ARG A 72 -14.73 -6.04 -3.53
C ARG A 72 -14.03 -7.10 -2.67
N TYR A 73 -13.32 -6.68 -1.63
CA TYR A 73 -12.42 -7.54 -0.85
C TYR A 73 -12.82 -7.68 0.63
N GLY A 74 -13.69 -6.79 1.13
CA GLY A 74 -14.20 -6.78 2.50
C GLY A 74 -13.19 -6.31 3.54
N ASP A 75 -13.57 -6.44 4.80
CA ASP A 75 -12.87 -5.88 5.98
C ASP A 75 -11.50 -6.50 6.28
N ALA A 76 -11.11 -7.57 5.58
CA ALA A 76 -9.79 -8.18 5.75
C ALA A 76 -8.70 -7.45 4.96
N LEU A 77 -9.05 -6.41 4.22
CA LEU A 77 -8.13 -5.61 3.42
C LEU A 77 -7.93 -4.22 4.06
N ASP A 78 -6.69 -3.92 4.43
CA ASP A 78 -6.30 -2.62 4.97
C ASP A 78 -5.62 -1.78 3.89
N LEU A 79 -6.02 -0.51 3.80
CA LEU A 79 -5.60 0.41 2.75
C LEU A 79 -4.78 1.55 3.31
N MET A 80 -3.65 1.85 2.66
CA MET A 80 -2.77 2.95 3.05
C MET A 80 -2.44 3.87 1.86
N PRO A 81 -2.84 5.16 1.88
CA PRO A 81 -2.41 6.13 0.87
C PRO A 81 -0.92 6.47 1.05
N LEU A 82 -0.06 6.02 0.13
CA LEU A 82 1.38 6.27 0.12
C LEU A 82 1.72 7.77 0.13
N ASP A 83 0.92 8.57 -0.57
CA ASP A 83 1.11 10.02 -0.71
C ASP A 83 0.93 10.76 0.63
N ARG A 84 0.24 10.15 1.60
CA ARG A 84 -0.05 10.70 2.93
C ARG A 84 0.56 9.89 4.08
N ALA A 85 1.12 8.71 3.80
CA ALA A 85 1.70 7.84 4.81
C ALA A 85 2.97 8.43 5.44
N GLY A 86 3.16 8.22 6.73
CA GLY A 86 4.42 8.53 7.42
C GLY A 86 5.60 7.76 6.81
N SER A 87 6.82 8.32 6.91
CA SER A 87 8.02 7.79 6.24
C SER A 87 8.31 6.32 6.53
N VAL A 88 8.09 5.88 7.78
CA VAL A 88 8.28 4.48 8.20
C VAL A 88 7.36 3.52 7.44
N ALA A 89 6.05 3.79 7.48
CA ALA A 89 5.05 2.93 6.83
C ALA A 89 5.21 2.95 5.30
N ARG A 90 5.51 4.13 4.75
CA ARG A 90 5.77 4.30 3.32
C ARG A 90 6.97 3.49 2.83
N VAL A 91 8.10 3.56 3.53
CA VAL A 91 9.30 2.76 3.20
C VAL A 91 9.04 1.27 3.38
N HIS A 92 8.28 0.87 4.41
CA HIS A 92 7.93 -0.53 4.60
C HIS A 92 7.13 -1.08 3.40
N ALA A 93 6.11 -0.35 2.94
CA ALA A 93 5.32 -0.73 1.77
C ALA A 93 6.14 -0.73 0.46
N LEU A 94 7.08 0.22 0.30
CA LEU A 94 7.85 0.37 -0.94
C LEU A 94 9.15 -0.44 -0.99
N SER A 95 9.68 -0.93 0.14
CA SER A 95 10.95 -1.67 0.17
C SER A 95 10.77 -3.18 0.31
N LEU A 96 9.71 -3.60 1.02
CA LEU A 96 9.40 -5.01 1.26
C LEU A 96 8.11 -5.44 0.57
N GLY A 97 7.38 -4.52 -0.06
CA GLY A 97 6.13 -4.83 -0.74
C GLY A 97 6.31 -5.38 -2.15
N GLU A 98 5.27 -6.06 -2.61
CA GLU A 98 5.12 -6.57 -3.97
C GLU A 98 4.21 -5.63 -4.78
N VAL A 99 4.60 -5.31 -6.01
CA VAL A 99 3.78 -4.48 -6.90
C VAL A 99 2.60 -5.30 -7.42
N LEU A 100 1.38 -4.83 -7.16
CA LEU A 100 0.15 -5.40 -7.69
C LEU A 100 -0.28 -4.71 -8.99
N ALA A 101 -0.12 -3.39 -9.07
CA ALA A 101 -0.41 -2.63 -10.27
C ALA A 101 0.51 -1.42 -10.37
N GLU A 102 1.03 -1.16 -11.57
CA GLU A 102 1.79 0.04 -11.92
C GLU A 102 1.31 0.52 -13.29
N LEU A 103 0.61 1.64 -13.33
CA LEU A 103 0.06 2.19 -14.58
C LEU A 103 1.06 3.11 -15.29
N THR A 104 1.83 3.87 -14.52
CA THR A 104 2.94 4.66 -15.04
C THR A 104 4.27 3.93 -14.79
N PRO A 105 5.02 3.58 -15.84
CA PRO A 105 6.31 2.91 -15.66
C PRO A 105 7.25 3.65 -14.71
N GLN A 106 7.95 2.90 -13.86
CA GLN A 106 8.97 3.41 -12.91
C GLN A 106 8.41 4.25 -11.76
N LYS A 107 7.08 4.36 -11.61
CA LYS A 107 6.44 5.02 -10.47
C LYS A 107 6.88 4.35 -9.16
N PHE A 108 6.92 3.02 -9.11
CA PHE A 108 7.36 2.28 -7.92
C PHE A 108 8.81 2.63 -7.55
N ALA A 109 9.74 2.50 -8.51
CA ALA A 109 11.16 2.75 -8.28
C ALA A 109 11.42 4.21 -7.85
N THR A 110 10.76 5.16 -8.51
CA THR A 110 10.88 6.59 -8.18
C THR A 110 10.39 6.87 -6.75
N MET A 111 9.22 6.35 -6.39
CA MET A 111 8.66 6.52 -5.05
C MET A 111 9.50 5.81 -3.98
N GLN A 112 10.01 4.62 -4.27
CA GLN A 112 10.87 3.87 -3.36
C GLN A 112 12.12 4.68 -3.02
N MET A 113 12.84 5.17 -4.03
CA MET A 113 14.06 5.97 -3.84
C MET A 113 13.79 7.24 -3.03
N ALA A 114 12.74 7.99 -3.38
CA ALA A 114 12.36 9.21 -2.68
C ALA A 114 11.98 8.93 -1.21
N SER A 115 11.20 7.87 -0.97
CA SER A 115 10.74 7.50 0.37
C SER A 115 11.90 7.05 1.27
N TYR A 116 12.86 6.30 0.71
CA TYR A 116 14.04 5.87 1.44
C TYR A 116 14.91 7.05 1.87
N GLY A 117 15.12 8.04 0.99
CA GLY A 117 15.83 9.28 1.34
C GLY A 117 15.18 10.01 2.51
N ILE A 118 13.87 10.26 2.43
CA ILE A 118 13.10 10.91 3.51
C ILE A 118 13.20 10.13 4.83
N TYR A 119 13.12 8.79 4.76
CA TYR A 119 13.25 7.96 5.96
C TYR A 119 14.62 8.12 6.62
N LEU A 120 15.71 8.19 5.85
CA LEU A 120 17.04 8.42 6.42
C LEU A 120 17.16 9.81 7.03
N ASP A 121 16.68 10.84 6.34
CA ASP A 121 16.75 12.23 6.78
C ASP A 121 15.99 12.45 8.10
N GLU A 122 14.85 11.78 8.28
CA GLU A 122 14.03 11.86 9.48
C GLU A 122 14.54 10.98 10.64
N ALA A 123 15.59 10.17 10.45
CA ALA A 123 16.06 9.24 11.48
C ALA A 123 16.40 9.90 12.83
N PRO A 124 17.09 11.06 12.88
CA PRO A 124 17.37 11.75 14.15
C PRO A 124 16.10 12.22 14.87
N LEU A 125 15.10 12.70 14.12
CA LEU A 125 13.83 13.16 14.67
C LEU A 125 13.05 11.99 15.27
N ARG A 126 12.96 10.87 14.55
CA ARG A 126 12.31 9.66 15.07
C ARG A 126 12.99 9.13 16.32
N ALA A 127 14.32 9.13 16.37
CA ALA A 127 15.07 8.74 17.57
C ALA A 127 14.72 9.62 18.76
N ARG A 128 14.57 10.93 18.56
CA ARG A 128 14.19 11.85 19.63
C ARG A 128 12.76 11.63 20.11
N VAL A 129 11.81 11.38 19.21
CA VAL A 129 10.41 11.06 19.57
C VAL A 129 10.38 9.80 20.46
N LEU A 130 11.12 8.75 20.09
CA LEU A 130 11.17 7.51 20.87
C LEU A 130 11.77 7.72 22.27
N GLN A 131 12.77 8.59 22.41
CA GLN A 131 13.34 8.93 23.72
C GLN A 131 12.31 9.61 24.62
N VAL A 132 11.59 10.61 24.08
CA VAL A 132 10.56 11.35 24.83
C VAL A 132 9.40 10.43 25.24
N MET A 133 9.03 9.45 24.41
CA MET A 133 7.97 8.49 24.75
C MET A 133 8.38 7.42 25.77
N ALA A 134 9.68 7.23 25.98
CA ALA A 134 10.20 6.26 26.94
C ALA A 134 10.41 6.87 28.35
N GLU A 135 10.26 8.20 28.47
CA GLU A 135 10.23 8.97 29.71
C GLU A 135 8.81 9.00 30.30
#